data_AF-A0A2V2AG49-F1
#
_entry.id   AF-A0A2V2AG49-F1
#
_cell.length_a   1.000
_cell.length_b   1.000
_cell.length_c   1.000
_cell.angle_alpha   90.00
_cell.angle_beta   90.00
_cell.angle_gamma   90.00
#
_symmetry.space_group_name_H-M   'P 1'
#
loop_
_entity.id
_entity.type
_entity.pdbx_description
1 polymer ?
#
loop_
_entity_poly.entity_id
_entity_poly.type
_entity_poly.pdbx_seq_one_letter_code
_entity_poly.pdbx_strand_id
1 'polypeptide(L)'
;MDEKILLTSVLTKLYENQLALGAAVEELSNWVERHGATEVAGNIRGALDTLDRNQDFISLALLSISTDFNEPKEPKSPDPDV
;
A
#
# COMPACT_ATOMS: atom_id res chain seq x y z
N MET A 1 22.45 3.16 4.01
CA MET A 1 21.28 3.11 3.11
C MET A 1 20.46 4.35 3.40
N ASP A 2 20.02 5.07 2.38
CA ASP A 2 19.13 6.22 2.57
C ASP A 2 17.84 5.76 3.27
N GLU A 3 17.46 6.44 4.35
CA GLU A 3 16.26 6.13 5.14
C GLU A 3 15.00 6.13 4.27
N LYS A 4 14.91 7.03 3.28
CA LYS A 4 13.81 7.08 2.30
C LYS A 4 13.76 5.83 1.44
N ILE A 5 14.93 5.31 1.01
CA ILE A 5 15.02 4.07 0.23
C ILE A 5 14.61 2.87 1.08
N LEU A 6 15.06 2.81 2.35
CA LEU A 6 14.68 1.72 3.25
C LEU A 6 13.17 1.74 3.55
N LEU A 7 12.61 2.91 3.86
CA LEU A 7 11.18 3.07 4.11
C LEU A 7 10.34 2.68 2.89
N THR A 8 10.73 3.14 1.69
CA THR A 8 10.07 2.76 0.43
C THR A 8 10.13 1.24 0.23
N SER A 9 11.29 0.62 0.46
CA SER A 9 11.46 -0.82 0.31
C SER A 9 10.57 -1.62 1.28
N VAL A 10 10.46 -1.18 2.53
CA VAL A 10 9.59 -1.82 3.54
C VAL A 10 8.12 -1.67 3.15
N LEU A 11 7.68 -0.48 2.73
CA LEU A 11 6.30 -0.24 2.31
C LEU A 11 5.93 -1.06 1.06
N THR A 12 6.84 -1.20 0.09
CA THR A 12 6.62 -2.07 -1.07
C THR A 12 6.45 -3.52 -0.65
N LYS A 13 7.27 -4.01 0.29
CA LYS A 13 7.12 -5.38 0.82
C LYS A 13 5.81 -5.58 1.59
N LEU A 14 5.36 -4.57 2.34
CA LEU A 14 4.06 -4.62 3.01
C LEU A 14 2.90 -4.62 1.99
N TYR A 15 2.99 -3.84 0.92
CA TYR A 15 2.01 -3.86 -0.17
C TYR A 15 1.93 -5.24 -0.85
N GLU A 16 3.07 -5.85 -1.17
CA GLU A 16 3.14 -7.21 -1.72
C GLU A 16 2.52 -8.24 -0.76
N ASN A 17 2.75 -8.09 0.55
CA ASN A 17 2.14 -8.95 1.55
C ASN A 17 0.61 -8.78 1.60
N GLN A 18 0.08 -7.55 1.45
CA GLN A 18 -1.37 -7.34 1.38
C GLN A 18 -1.99 -8.11 0.20
N LEU A 19 -1.37 -8.05 -0.98
CA LEU A 19 -1.83 -8.80 -2.16
C LEU A 19 -1.79 -10.32 -1.94
N ALA A 20 -0.65 -10.83 -1.45
CA ALA A 20 -0.47 -12.27 -1.25
C ALA A 20 -1.43 -12.82 -0.17
N LEU A 21 -1.58 -12.09 0.93
CA LEU A 21 -2.53 -12.47 1.99
C LEU A 21 -3.97 -12.34 1.51
N GLY A 22 -4.31 -11.28 0.77
CA GLY A 22 -5.65 -11.09 0.21
C GLY A 22 -6.05 -12.26 -0.68
N ALA A 23 -5.19 -12.65 -1.62
CA ALA A 23 -5.43 -13.79 -2.51
C ALA A 23 -5.61 -15.11 -1.73
N ALA A 24 -4.75 -15.38 -0.75
CA ALA A 24 -4.86 -16.58 0.07
C ALA A 24 -6.16 -16.61 0.91
N VAL A 25 -6.54 -15.46 1.48
CA VAL A 25 -7.77 -15.30 2.27
C VAL A 25 -9.02 -15.43 1.40
N GLU A 26 -9.00 -14.89 0.19
CA GLU A 26 -10.09 -15.03 -0.78
C GLU A 26 -10.28 -16.50 -1.20
N GLU A 27 -9.19 -17.22 -1.50
CA GLU A 27 -9.24 -18.65 -1.82
C GLU A 27 -9.84 -19.46 -0.66
N LEU A 28 -9.41 -19.19 0.57
CA LEU A 28 -9.95 -19.83 1.77
C LEU A 28 -11.43 -19.51 1.99
N SER A 29 -11.85 -18.25 1.81
CA SER A 29 -13.27 -17.87 1.93
C SER A 29 -14.13 -18.66 0.94
N ASN A 30 -13.69 -18.73 -0.31
CA ASN A 30 -14.38 -19.47 -1.36
C ASN A 30 -14.43 -20.97 -1.07
N TRP A 31 -13.35 -21.56 -0.55
CA TRP A 31 -13.33 -22.95 -0.13
C TRP A 31 -14.32 -23.20 1.02
N VAL A 32 -14.29 -22.39 2.07
CA VAL A 32 -15.18 -22.49 3.24
C VAL A 32 -16.65 -22.38 2.83
N GLU A 33 -16.99 -21.45 1.93
CA GLU A 33 -18.36 -21.28 1.43
C GLU A 33 -18.85 -22.50 0.64
N ARG A 34 -18.01 -23.06 -0.24
CA ARG A 34 -18.34 -24.29 -1.00
C ARG A 34 -18.58 -25.50 -0.10
N HIS A 35 -18.06 -25.49 1.13
CA HIS A 35 -18.27 -26.54 2.13
C HIS A 35 -19.40 -26.22 3.12
N GLY A 36 -20.26 -25.24 2.80
CA GLY A 36 -21.50 -24.95 3.53
C GLY A 36 -21.34 -24.03 4.74
N ALA A 37 -20.15 -23.51 4.99
CA ALA A 37 -19.88 -22.62 6.13
C ALA A 37 -20.00 -21.13 5.71
N THR A 38 -21.18 -20.73 5.22
CA THR A 38 -21.43 -19.38 4.67
C THR A 38 -21.16 -18.25 5.65
N GLU A 39 -21.52 -18.40 6.93
CA GLU A 39 -21.25 -17.37 7.96
C GLU A 39 -19.75 -17.16 8.17
N VAL A 40 -18.99 -18.27 8.23
CA VAL A 40 -17.52 -18.21 8.36
C VAL A 40 -16.91 -17.57 7.11
N ALA A 41 -17.38 -17.92 5.91
CA ALA A 41 -16.93 -17.29 4.68
C ALA A 41 -17.20 -15.78 4.66
N GLY A 42 -18.35 -15.34 5.19
CA GLY A 42 -18.69 -13.93 5.38
C GLY A 42 -17.71 -13.21 6.33
N ASN A 43 -17.38 -13.82 7.47
CA ASN A 43 -16.39 -13.28 8.40
C ASN A 43 -14.99 -13.16 7.75
N ILE A 44 -14.60 -14.17 6.95
CA ILE A 44 -13.34 -14.14 6.21
C ILE A 44 -13.33 -12.99 5.17
N ARG A 45 -14.45 -12.75 4.47
CA ARG A 45 -14.58 -11.61 3.55
C ARG A 45 -14.48 -10.25 4.26
N GLY A 46 -15.03 -10.13 5.47
CA GLY A 46 -14.82 -8.93 6.29
C GLY A 46 -13.34 -8.70 6.66
N ALA A 47 -12.54 -9.76 6.81
CA ALA A 47 -11.10 -9.63 6.97
C ALA A 47 -10.42 -9.21 5.66
N LEU A 48 -10.86 -9.73 4.51
CA LEU A 48 -10.39 -9.33 3.18
C LEU A 48 -10.60 -7.82 2.94
N ASP A 49 -11.76 -7.28 3.30
CA ASP A 49 -12.04 -5.83 3.22
C ASP A 49 -11.03 -4.98 4.03
N THR A 50 -10.48 -5.54 5.11
CA THR A 50 -9.43 -4.88 5.89
C THR A 50 -8.09 -4.94 5.17
N LEU A 51 -7.77 -6.06 4.53
CA LEU A 51 -6.55 -6.18 3.74
C LEU A 51 -6.55 -5.24 2.53
N ASP A 52 -7.69 -5.10 1.85
CA ASP A 52 -7.84 -4.20 0.70
C ASP A 52 -7.67 -2.73 1.09
N ARG A 53 -8.32 -2.30 2.19
CA ARG A 53 -8.15 -0.93 2.70
C ARG A 53 -6.71 -0.62 3.11
N ASN A 54 -6.01 -1.60 3.69
CA ASN A 54 -4.60 -1.44 4.03
C ASN A 54 -3.72 -1.38 2.77
N GLN A 55 -4.01 -2.19 1.75
CA GLN A 55 -3.33 -2.14 0.46
C GLN A 55 -3.45 -0.76 -0.18
N ASP A 56 -4.66 -0.21 -0.24
CA ASP A 56 -4.93 1.12 -0.80
C ASP A 56 -4.18 2.21 -0.05
N PHE A 57 -4.18 2.15 1.29
CA PHE A 57 -3.47 3.12 2.10
C PHE A 57 -1.95 3.05 1.91
N ILE A 58 -1.37 1.85 1.82
CA ILE A 58 0.07 1.68 1.56
C ILE A 58 0.42 2.19 0.15
N SER A 59 -0.43 1.93 -0.84
CA SER A 59 -0.27 2.46 -2.20
C SER A 59 -0.22 4.00 -2.20
N LEU A 60 -1.14 4.65 -1.47
CA LEU A 60 -1.13 6.10 -1.30
C LEU A 60 0.14 6.60 -0.61
N ALA A 61 0.61 5.91 0.43
CA ALA A 61 1.84 6.26 1.12
C ALA A 61 3.08 6.16 0.20
N LEU A 62 3.17 5.09 -0.60
CA LEU A 62 4.23 4.90 -1.59
C LEU A 62 4.23 6.00 -2.65
N LEU A 63 3.04 6.37 -3.16
CA LEU A 63 2.89 7.49 -4.08
C LEU A 63 3.36 8.80 -3.44
N SER A 64 2.95 9.08 -2.20
CA SER A 64 3.33 10.30 -1.49
C SER A 64 4.83 10.42 -1.23
N ILE A 65 5.55 9.31 -1.05
CA ILE A 65 7.01 9.32 -0.84
C ILE A 65 7.76 9.42 -2.18
N SER A 66 7.17 8.87 -3.25
CA SER A 66 7.76 8.88 -4.59
C SER A 66 7.52 10.19 -5.33
N THR A 67 6.42 10.88 -5.03
CA THR A 67 6.14 12.24 -5.48
C THR A 67 6.59 13.24 -4.42
N ASP A 68 7.87 13.60 -4.45
CA ASP A 68 8.27 14.87 -3.87
C ASP A 68 7.47 15.95 -4.64
N PHE A 69 6.51 16.62 -3.99
CA PHE A 69 6.00 17.89 -4.51
C PHE A 69 7.24 18.74 -4.74
N ASN A 70 7.55 19.04 -6.01
CA ASN A 70 8.63 19.93 -6.42
C ASN A 70 8.66 21.12 -5.45
N GLU A 71 9.65 21.15 -4.55
CA GLU A 71 9.99 22.39 -3.88
C GLU A 71 10.19 23.43 -5.00
N PRO A 72 9.52 24.59 -4.93
CA PRO A 72 9.87 25.68 -5.80
C PRO A 72 11.36 25.93 -5.59
N LYS A 73 12.18 25.69 -6.63
CA LYS A 73 13.58 26.12 -6.58
C LYS A 73 13.52 27.62 -6.36
N GLU A 74 14.04 28.09 -5.22
CA GLU A 74 14.14 29.52 -4.96
C GLU A 74 14.69 30.21 -6.22
N PRO A 75 14.09 31.34 -6.65
CA PRO A 75 14.63 32.09 -7.77
C PRO A 75 16.09 32.41 -7.44
N LYS A 76 17.01 31.98 -8.31
CA LYS A 76 18.42 32.36 -8.19
C LYS A 76 18.45 33.87 -8.01
N SER A 77 19.05 34.33 -6.91
CA SER A 77 19.29 35.75 -6.70
C SER A 77 19.92 36.32 -7.98
N PRO A 78 19.43 37.47 -8.48
CA PRO A 78 20.02 38.06 -9.67
C PRO A 78 21.53 38.20 -9.47
N ASP A 79 22.30 37.87 -10.50
CA ASP A 79 23.75 38.05 -10.49
C ASP A 79 24.02 39.50 -10.05
N PRO A 80 24.92 39.73 -9.08
CA PRO A 80 25.16 41.06 -8.54
C PRO A 80 25.80 42.04 -9.55
N ASP A 81 26.07 41.60 -10.79
CA ASP A 81 26.86 42.32 -11.79
C ASP A 81 26.16 42.48 -13.17
N VAL A 82 24.83 42.60 -13.23
CA VAL A 82 24.12 43.14 -14.41
C VAL A 82 23.44 44.47 -14.08
#